data_AF-A0A7C3WM45-F1
#
_entry.id   AF-A0A7C3WM45-F1
#
_cell.length_a   1.000
_cell.length_b   1.000
_cell.length_c   1.000
_cell.angle_alpha   90.00
_cell.angle_beta   90.00
_cell.angle_gamma   90.00
#
_symmetry.space_group_name_H-M   'P 1'
#
loop_
_entity.id
_entity.type
_entity.pdbx_description
1 polymer ?
#
loop_
_entity_poly.entity_id
_entity_poly.type
_entity_poly.pdbx_seq_one_letter_code
_entity_poly.pdbx_strand_id
1 'polypeptide(L)'
;MAPEDFIKLFAANLANWVEAQKNFLNSALVIEKELEKADRLELVLATRAAFAHIVKTVEAFDKWLQDPFIVGHMPREMLVEIQRSVWEILKKLLELDIKHTSEFRDLILRLAESGKLHPLLFVPRERGEREDRFSISY
;
A
#
# COMPACT_ATOMS: atom_id res chain seq x y z
N MET A 1 -20.61 -10.06 -30.16
CA MET A 1 -20.36 -11.13 -29.16
C MET A 1 -21.71 -11.54 -28.61
N ALA A 2 -22.02 -12.83 -28.54
CA ALA A 2 -23.27 -13.26 -27.90
C ALA A 2 -23.19 -13.00 -26.38
N PRO A 3 -24.32 -12.75 -25.69
CA PRO A 3 -24.32 -12.53 -24.23
C PRO A 3 -23.64 -13.65 -23.45
N GLU A 4 -23.80 -14.91 -23.89
CA GLU A 4 -23.15 -16.06 -23.27
C GLU A 4 -21.62 -16.06 -23.41
N ASP A 5 -21.10 -15.63 -24.56
CA ASP A 5 -19.66 -15.52 -24.80
C ASP A 5 -19.04 -14.44 -23.93
N PHE A 6 -19.76 -13.32 -23.74
CA PHE A 6 -19.35 -12.26 -22.82
C PHE A 6 -19.26 -12.77 -21.38
N ILE A 7 -20.29 -13.47 -20.89
CA ILE A 7 -20.30 -14.01 -19.52
C ILE A 7 -19.16 -15.01 -19.31
N LYS A 8 -18.90 -15.91 -20.26
CA LYS A 8 -17.79 -16.86 -20.19
C LYS A 8 -16.44 -16.16 -20.13
N LEU A 9 -16.23 -15.16 -20.99
CA LEU A 9 -14.99 -14.37 -21.01
C LEU A 9 -14.81 -13.60 -19.70
N PHE A 10 -15.87 -12.96 -19.21
CA PHE A 10 -15.88 -12.23 -17.95
C PHE A 10 -15.53 -13.15 -16.76
N ALA A 11 -16.17 -14.31 -16.66
CA ALA A 11 -15.88 -15.30 -15.63
C ALA A 11 -14.43 -15.83 -15.71
N ALA A 12 -13.92 -16.08 -16.91
CA ALA A 12 -12.53 -16.49 -17.10
C ALA A 12 -11.53 -15.40 -16.65
N ASN A 13 -11.84 -14.13 -16.94
CA ASN A 13 -11.02 -13.00 -16.49
C ASN A 13 -11.01 -12.88 -14.96
N LEU A 14 -12.17 -13.07 -14.30
CA LEU A 14 -12.24 -13.10 -12.84
C LEU A 14 -11.43 -14.26 -12.25
N ALA A 15 -11.52 -15.45 -12.85
CA ALA A 15 -10.74 -16.61 -12.41
C ALA A 15 -9.23 -16.36 -12.52
N ASN A 16 -8.78 -15.78 -13.64
CA ASN A 16 -7.37 -15.40 -13.84
C ASN A 16 -6.91 -14.36 -12.83
N TRP A 17 -7.75 -13.37 -12.52
CA TRP A 17 -7.44 -12.38 -11.49
C TRP A 17 -7.30 -13.04 -10.12
N VAL A 18 -8.25 -13.88 -9.70
CA VAL A 18 -8.17 -14.62 -8.43
C VAL A 18 -6.89 -15.45 -8.34
N GLU A 19 -6.52 -16.13 -9.42
CA GLU A 19 -5.31 -16.95 -9.46
C GLU A 19 -4.04 -16.10 -9.34
N ALA A 20 -3.99 -14.94 -9.99
CA ALA A 20 -2.89 -14.00 -9.83
C ALA A 20 -2.75 -13.50 -8.38
N GLN A 21 -3.86 -13.22 -7.69
CA GLN A 21 -3.84 -12.79 -6.28
C GLN A 21 -3.38 -13.91 -5.34
N LYS A 22 -3.81 -15.15 -5.57
CA LYS A 22 -3.33 -16.32 -4.80
C LYS A 22 -1.84 -16.55 -4.94
N ASN A 23 -1.34 -16.48 -6.18
CA ASN A 23 0.09 -16.63 -6.46
C ASN A 23 0.90 -15.54 -5.76
N PHE A 24 0.42 -14.29 -5.81
CA PHE A 24 1.08 -13.20 -5.12
C PHE A 24 1.03 -13.34 -3.58
N LEU A 25 -0.09 -13.77 -3.01
CA LEU A 25 -0.21 -14.03 -1.58
C LEU A 25 0.82 -15.07 -1.11
N ASN A 26 0.97 -16.16 -1.86
CA ASN A 26 1.97 -17.18 -1.55
C ASN A 26 3.39 -16.60 -1.58
N SER A 27 3.72 -15.78 -2.58
CA SER A 27 5.02 -15.09 -2.62
C SER A 27 5.21 -14.14 -1.45
N ALA A 28 4.19 -13.37 -1.07
CA ALA A 28 4.24 -12.45 0.05
C ALA A 28 4.54 -13.17 1.38
N LEU A 29 3.89 -14.31 1.63
CA LEU A 29 4.11 -15.13 2.82
C LEU A 29 5.53 -15.70 2.90
N VAL A 30 6.10 -16.10 1.75
CA VAL A 30 7.49 -16.58 1.69
C VAL A 30 8.46 -15.44 1.99
N ILE A 31 8.27 -14.28 1.35
CA ILE A 31 9.11 -13.10 1.56
C ILE A 31 9.04 -12.65 3.02
N GLU A 32 7.83 -12.57 3.60
CA GLU A 32 7.65 -12.17 5.00
C GLU A 32 8.48 -13.03 5.96
N LYS A 33 8.54 -14.34 5.72
CA LYS A 33 9.36 -15.26 6.51
C LYS A 33 10.86 -15.01 6.33
N GLU A 34 11.30 -14.66 5.12
CA GLU A 34 12.71 -14.33 4.86
C GLU A 34 13.14 -13.02 5.56
N LEU A 35 12.19 -12.09 5.75
CA LEU A 35 12.45 -10.80 6.42
C LEU A 35 12.82 -10.93 7.91
N GLU A 36 12.59 -12.07 8.55
CA GLU A 36 13.04 -12.32 9.94
C GLU A 36 14.56 -12.17 10.11
N LYS A 37 15.33 -12.37 9.03
CA LYS A 37 16.79 -12.28 9.02
C LYS A 37 17.32 -11.13 8.15
N ALA A 38 16.43 -10.29 7.64
CA ALA A 38 16.78 -9.24 6.70
C ALA A 38 17.62 -8.13 7.34
N ASP A 39 18.58 -7.61 6.59
CA ASP A 39 19.29 -6.40 6.95
C ASP A 39 18.43 -5.14 6.77
N ARG A 40 18.96 -3.99 7.19
CA ARG A 40 18.24 -2.72 7.12
C ARG A 40 17.82 -2.33 5.69
N LEU A 41 18.65 -2.59 4.68
CA LEU A 41 18.33 -2.24 3.30
C LEU A 41 17.23 -3.17 2.77
N GLU A 42 17.33 -4.47 3.05
CA GLU A 42 16.35 -5.47 2.66
C GLU A 42 14.96 -5.16 3.24
N LEU A 43 14.88 -4.80 4.53
CA LEU A 43 13.63 -4.37 5.17
C LEU A 43 12.99 -3.17 4.46
N VAL A 44 13.81 -2.18 4.08
CA VAL A 44 13.32 -0.99 3.35
C VAL A 44 12.80 -1.36 1.97
N LEU A 45 13.55 -2.17 1.22
CA LEU A 45 13.16 -2.58 -0.13
C LEU A 45 11.89 -3.42 -0.13
N ALA A 46 11.78 -4.38 0.80
CA ALA A 46 10.61 -5.22 0.94
C ALA A 46 9.37 -4.40 1.34
N THR A 47 9.51 -3.48 2.29
CA THR A 47 8.41 -2.58 2.68
C THR A 47 7.94 -1.71 1.51
N ARG A 48 8.87 -1.18 0.70
CA ARG A 48 8.53 -0.40 -0.50
C ARG A 48 7.84 -1.25 -1.57
N ALA A 49 8.29 -2.48 -1.76
CA ALA A 49 7.62 -3.43 -2.66
C ALA A 49 6.19 -3.72 -2.19
N ALA A 50 6.01 -3.98 -0.88
CA ALA A 50 4.69 -4.19 -0.29
C ALA A 50 3.76 -2.99 -0.54
N PHE A 51 4.22 -1.75 -0.32
CA PHE A 51 3.43 -0.56 -0.64
C PHE A 51 3.04 -0.47 -2.12
N ALA A 52 3.98 -0.73 -3.04
CA ALA A 52 3.70 -0.72 -4.48
C ALA A 52 2.63 -1.76 -4.85
N HIS A 53 2.65 -2.92 -4.21
CA HIS A 53 1.64 -3.96 -4.42
C HIS A 53 0.29 -3.58 -3.80
N ILE A 54 0.26 -3.02 -2.59
CA ILE A 54 -0.96 -2.52 -1.95
C ILE A 54 -1.64 -1.49 -2.86
N VAL A 55 -0.89 -0.50 -3.36
CA VAL A 55 -1.43 0.55 -4.25
C VAL A 55 -2.06 -0.07 -5.49
N LYS A 56 -1.34 -0.95 -6.19
CA LYS A 56 -1.85 -1.63 -7.40
C LYS A 56 -3.11 -2.45 -7.12
N THR A 57 -3.15 -3.17 -6.00
CA THR A 57 -4.31 -3.98 -5.62
C THR A 57 -5.51 -3.10 -5.30
N VAL A 58 -5.32 -2.01 -4.56
CA VAL A 58 -6.38 -1.03 -4.25
C VAL A 58 -6.91 -0.38 -5.53
N GLU A 59 -6.04 0.08 -6.43
CA GLU A 59 -6.44 0.67 -7.72
C GLU A 59 -7.24 -0.32 -8.59
N ALA A 60 -6.85 -1.59 -8.62
CA ALA A 60 -7.57 -2.62 -9.35
C ALA A 60 -8.95 -2.90 -8.73
N PHE A 61 -9.04 -2.95 -7.40
CA PHE A 61 -10.31 -3.14 -6.69
C PHE A 61 -11.25 -1.94 -6.86
N ASP A 62 -10.73 -0.72 -6.81
CA ASP A 62 -11.49 0.52 -7.07
C ASP A 62 -12.07 0.52 -8.50
N LYS A 63 -11.26 0.20 -9.51
CA LYS A 63 -11.75 0.04 -10.90
C LYS A 63 -12.83 -1.03 -11.03
N TRP A 64 -12.70 -2.14 -10.29
CA TRP A 64 -13.71 -3.19 -10.27
C TRP A 64 -15.03 -2.72 -9.63
N LEU A 65 -14.96 -1.92 -8.57
CA LEU A 65 -16.13 -1.26 -7.97
C LEU A 65 -16.73 -0.14 -8.83
N GLN A 66 -16.05 0.31 -9.88
CA GLN A 66 -16.57 1.28 -10.84
C GLN A 66 -17.28 0.61 -12.03
N ASP A 67 -17.16 -0.72 -12.19
CA ASP A 67 -17.78 -1.44 -13.29
C ASP A 67 -19.30 -1.58 -13.07
N PRO A 68 -20.15 -1.03 -13.96
CA PRO A 68 -21.60 -1.06 -13.79
C PRO A 68 -22.20 -2.47 -13.81
N PHE A 69 -21.58 -3.41 -14.51
CA PHE A 69 -22.03 -4.80 -14.54
C PHE A 69 -21.83 -5.46 -13.17
N ILE A 70 -20.72 -5.17 -12.50
CA ILE A 70 -20.43 -5.67 -11.16
C ILE A 70 -21.35 -5.01 -10.14
N VAL A 71 -21.39 -3.68 -10.09
CA VAL A 71 -22.17 -2.93 -9.09
C VAL A 71 -23.67 -3.19 -9.26
N GLY A 72 -24.15 -3.32 -10.50
CA GLY A 72 -25.57 -3.56 -10.79
C GLY A 72 -26.09 -4.93 -10.34
N HIS A 73 -25.21 -5.91 -10.15
CA HIS A 73 -25.60 -7.29 -9.77
C HIS A 73 -25.11 -7.72 -8.39
N MET A 74 -24.26 -6.93 -7.73
CA MET A 74 -23.71 -7.30 -6.43
C MET A 74 -24.75 -7.15 -5.30
N PRO A 75 -24.97 -8.19 -4.48
CA PRO A 75 -25.79 -8.07 -3.28
C PRO A 75 -25.22 -7.03 -2.31
N ARG A 76 -26.11 -6.35 -1.59
CA ARG A 76 -25.74 -5.32 -0.60
C ARG A 76 -24.81 -5.88 0.48
N GLU A 77 -25.04 -7.13 0.90
CA GLU A 77 -24.27 -7.79 1.94
C GLU A 77 -22.79 -7.89 1.56
N MET A 78 -22.50 -8.21 0.30
CA MET A 78 -21.13 -8.24 -0.22
C MET A 78 -20.49 -6.85 -0.21
N LEU A 79 -21.24 -5.81 -0.61
CA LEU A 79 -20.74 -4.43 -0.59
C LEU A 79 -20.43 -3.96 0.84
N VAL A 80 -21.25 -4.33 1.83
CA VAL A 80 -21.01 -4.02 3.24
C VAL A 80 -19.75 -4.71 3.76
N GLU A 81 -19.52 -5.96 3.38
CA GLU A 81 -18.30 -6.69 3.75
C GLU A 81 -17.04 -6.04 3.16
N ILE A 82 -17.08 -5.68 1.87
CA ILE A 82 -16.00 -4.97 1.17
C ILE A 82 -15.72 -3.64 1.87
N GLN A 83 -16.77 -2.84 2.11
CA GLN A 83 -16.65 -1.55 2.78
C GLN A 83 -16.00 -1.69 4.15
N ARG A 84 -16.46 -2.61 5.00
CA ARG A 84 -15.88 -2.80 6.34
C ARG A 84 -14.40 -3.18 6.25
N SER A 85 -14.05 -4.12 5.38
CA SER A 85 -12.68 -4.62 5.22
C SER A 85 -11.73 -3.52 4.73
N VAL A 86 -12.14 -2.73 3.73
CA VAL A 86 -11.35 -1.61 3.21
C VAL A 86 -11.15 -0.53 4.29
N TRP A 87 -12.16 -0.27 5.11
CA TRP A 87 -12.05 0.71 6.20
C TRP A 87 -11.10 0.25 7.31
N GLU A 88 -11.04 -1.05 7.62
CA GLU A 88 -10.03 -1.58 8.54
C GLU A 88 -8.61 -1.40 7.98
N ILE A 89 -8.39 -1.66 6.69
CA ILE A 89 -7.10 -1.44 6.04
C ILE A 89 -6.72 0.05 6.07
N LEU A 90 -7.65 0.95 5.74
CA LEU A 90 -7.43 2.40 5.79
C LEU A 90 -7.03 2.84 7.19
N LYS A 91 -7.80 2.46 8.21
CA LYS A 91 -7.46 2.79 9.60
C LYS A 91 -6.08 2.28 9.96
N LYS A 92 -5.73 1.05 9.58
CA LYS A 92 -4.44 0.46 9.89
C LYS A 92 -3.27 1.20 9.23
N LEU A 93 -3.45 1.65 7.99
CA LEU A 93 -2.46 2.47 7.29
C LEU A 93 -2.28 3.84 7.95
N LEU A 94 -3.38 4.49 8.35
CA LEU A 94 -3.32 5.77 9.06
C LEU A 94 -2.65 5.64 10.44
N GLU A 95 -2.97 4.58 11.19
CA GLU A 95 -2.31 4.29 12.47
C GLU A 95 -0.79 4.08 12.29
N LEU A 96 -0.40 3.34 11.25
CA LEU A 96 1.01 3.09 10.92
C LEU A 96 1.75 4.39 10.62
N ASP A 97 1.17 5.24 9.76
CA ASP A 97 1.74 6.53 9.40
C ASP A 97 1.86 7.46 10.61
N ILE A 98 0.77 7.66 11.35
CA ILE A 98 0.76 8.53 12.54
C ILE A 98 1.83 8.09 13.53
N LYS A 99 1.90 6.78 13.83
CA LYS A 99 2.85 6.24 14.79
C LYS A 99 4.28 6.46 14.34
N HIS A 100 4.67 5.94 13.18
CA HIS A 100 6.07 5.91 12.79
C HIS A 100 6.59 7.27 12.32
N THR A 101 5.75 8.10 11.70
CA THR A 101 6.12 9.47 11.35
C THR A 101 6.32 10.31 12.61
N SER A 102 5.50 10.13 13.65
CA SER A 102 5.70 10.79 14.95
C SER A 102 6.94 10.28 15.68
N GLU A 103 7.12 8.97 15.77
CA GLU A 103 8.31 8.35 16.41
C GLU A 103 9.60 8.81 15.73
N PHE A 104 9.61 8.88 14.40
CA PHE A 104 10.77 9.33 13.65
C PHE A 104 11.06 10.83 13.84
N ARG A 105 10.02 11.68 13.85
CA ARG A 105 10.16 13.09 14.22
C ARG A 105 10.86 13.24 15.58
N ASP A 106 10.38 12.52 16.59
CA ASP A 106 10.91 12.60 17.96
C ASP A 106 12.32 12.02 18.08
N LEU A 107 12.65 11.00 17.27
CA LEU A 107 14.02 10.49 17.15
C LEU A 107 14.96 11.54 16.55
N ILE A 108 14.56 12.19 15.46
CA ILE A 108 15.39 13.19 14.77
C ILE A 108 15.67 14.39 15.68
N LEU A 109 14.67 14.88 16.41
CA LEU A 109 14.86 15.98 17.37
C LEU A 109 15.89 15.61 18.45
N ARG A 110 15.78 14.42 19.04
CA ARG A 110 16.77 13.94 20.04
C ARG A 110 18.17 13.76 19.47
N LEU A 111 18.28 13.28 18.23
CA LEU A 111 19.59 13.14 17.56
C LEU A 111 20.21 14.51 17.25
N ALA A 112 19.39 15.51 16.91
CA ALA A 112 19.84 16.88 16.69
C ALA A 112 20.39 17.50 17.98
N GLU A 113 19.65 17.40 19.08
CA GLU A 113 20.05 17.91 20.40
C GLU A 113 21.34 17.25 20.91
N SER A 114 21.54 15.96 20.61
CA SER A 114 22.73 15.21 21.03
C SER A 114 23.91 15.30 20.05
N GLY A 115 23.79 16.07 18.95
CA GLY A 115 24.85 16.21 17.94
C GLY A 115 25.18 14.92 17.18
N LYS A 116 24.26 13.93 17.18
CA LYS A 116 24.46 12.59 16.60
C LYS A 116 23.86 12.43 15.20
N LEU A 117 23.30 13.50 14.63
CA LEU A 117 22.89 13.47 13.23
C LEU A 117 24.13 13.35 12.34
N HIS A 118 24.02 12.58 11.27
CA HIS A 118 25.13 12.37 10.33
C HIS A 118 25.20 13.52 9.30
N PRO A 119 26.25 14.36 9.25
CA PRO A 119 26.28 15.59 8.45
C PRO A 119 26.00 15.40 6.96
N LEU A 120 26.43 14.27 6.39
CA LEU A 120 26.17 13.92 4.99
C LEU A 120 24.68 13.66 4.66
N LEU A 121 23.87 13.36 5.67
CA LEU A 121 22.43 13.08 5.51
C LEU A 121 21.56 14.32 5.78
N PHE A 122 22.14 15.39 6.34
CA PHE A 122 21.51 16.69 6.49
C PHE A 122 22.49 17.78 6.04
N VAL A 123 22.60 18.00 4.73
CA VAL A 123 23.27 19.21 4.24
C VAL A 123 22.20 20.29 4.16
N PRO A 124 22.25 21.35 5.01
CA PRO A 124 21.37 22.48 4.84
C PRO A 124 21.70 23.10 3.47
N ARG A 125 20.82 22.92 2.48
CA ARG A 125 20.94 23.70 1.24
C ARG A 125 20.83 25.17 1.62
N GLU A 126 21.73 25.99 1.10
CA GLU A 126 21.75 27.43 1.37
C GLU A 126 20.36 28.03 1.16
N ARG A 127 19.98 28.94 2.06
CA ARG A 127 18.68 29.62 2.12
C ARG A 127 18.24 30.08 0.73
N GLY A 128 17.28 29.38 0.12
CA GLY A 128 16.72 29.78 -1.17
C GLY A 128 15.52 28.95 -1.60
N GLU A 129 15.54 27.65 -1.33
CA GLU A 129 14.45 26.75 -1.68
C GLU A 129 14.04 25.99 -0.40
N ARG A 130 12.95 26.41 0.24
CA ARG A 130 12.26 25.53 1.18
C ARG A 130 11.76 24.35 0.36
N GLU A 131 12.51 23.27 0.40
CA GLU A 131 12.09 22.04 -0.24
C GLU A 131 10.88 21.47 0.48
N ASP A 132 9.73 21.54 -0.18
CA ASP A 132 8.49 20.81 0.10
C ASP A 132 8.65 19.27 0.03
N ARG A 133 9.85 18.73 0.25
CA ARG A 133 10.18 17.29 0.18
C ARG A 133 9.29 16.43 1.09
N PHE A 134 8.66 17.03 2.10
CA PHE A 134 7.74 16.37 3.03
C PHE A 134 6.42 17.14 3.20
N SER A 135 6.13 18.11 2.33
CA SER A 135 4.82 18.75 2.28
C SER A 135 3.86 17.78 1.61
N ILE A 136 3.10 17.04 2.42
CA ILE A 136 1.97 16.26 1.92
C ILE A 136 0.79 17.22 1.83
N SER A 137 0.43 17.64 0.61
CA SER A 137 -0.84 18.31 0.34
C SER A 137 -1.94 17.25 0.28
N TYR A 138 -2.84 17.24 1.26
CA TYR A 138 -4.10 16.50 1.19
C TYR A 138 -5.14 17.27 0.36
#